data_AF-A0AB39LB27-F1
#
_entry.id   AF-A0AB39LB27-F1
#
_cell.length_a   1.000
_cell.length_b   1.000
_cell.length_c   1.000
_cell.angle_alpha   90.00
_cell.angle_beta   90.00
_cell.angle_gamma   90.00
#
_symmetry.space_group_name_H-M   'P 1'
#
loop_
_entity.id
_entity.type
_entity.pdbx_description
1 polymer ?
#
loop_
_entity_poly.entity_id
_entity_poly.type
_entity_poly.pdbx_seq_one_letter_code
_entity_poly.pdbx_strand_id
1 'polypeptide(L)'
;MKNCTNCQAPINAGDAFCSKCGAKVQVAAQAEPKAVAFQPKTVQLGPTPTQAPAPKKTKRNMKGILAGIFVLLAIITVAGYFFLNHGSSDTINLEDYVKLKFEGNDGEGYIVEKSVSLNKENLDRDIKKKIEAEGLNTESSNYNIDQLVSKVEFSVYKGDELIKVKDRKNLNNHDKITVKLLYDKSDLEDMIPGLHFTGTSVTQEADLIPLVGIDPFKGFYPKIKGISPNGRLSKPSKFEGKDLEIIAKATANYGFPFDYYLNGKEVSSNDPIAVGDEIEIRLNESGKNALKKEGQTVEKGKDSKKYKVTLADFEEGAYVTSLSKVDEDTQEAISKNVEDAAKAYAADRNYKDLPKFEGMAFAAIKDGVDWGGTFDSKIPQMVYVYSITNTSYGKSKTSYFVISKIAVIEQVENHGKANVHKKPGKTIQTFEKNAKKYDFKSMSDENDLKNYFTRNIDTYTYTMDDQLKSLINWTE
;
A
#
# COMPACT_ATOMS: atom_id res chain seq x y z
N MET A 1 13.82 -42.38 -5.34
CA MET A 1 13.09 -41.16 -4.90
C MET A 1 13.46 -40.04 -5.83
N LYS A 2 12.47 -39.26 -6.31
CA LYS A 2 12.74 -38.07 -7.13
C LYS A 2 12.66 -36.84 -6.23
N ASN A 3 13.55 -35.86 -6.45
CA ASN A 3 13.50 -34.59 -5.73
C ASN A 3 12.85 -33.52 -6.61
N CYS A 4 12.19 -32.55 -5.98
CA CYS A 4 11.58 -31.42 -6.65
C CYS A 4 12.64 -30.60 -7.38
N THR A 5 12.45 -30.35 -8.67
CA THR A 5 13.39 -29.54 -9.46
C THR A 5 13.40 -28.07 -9.04
N ASN A 6 12.38 -27.60 -8.32
CA ASN A 6 12.27 -26.21 -7.87
C ASN A 6 12.86 -25.98 -6.45
N CYS A 7 12.64 -26.91 -5.51
CA CYS A 7 13.06 -26.73 -4.11
C CYS A 7 13.86 -27.90 -3.52
N GLN A 8 14.20 -28.90 -4.34
CA GLN A 8 14.98 -30.10 -3.98
C GLN A 8 14.38 -31.00 -2.89
N ALA A 9 13.17 -30.70 -2.39
CA ALA A 9 12.47 -31.56 -1.44
C ALA A 9 12.13 -32.95 -2.07
N PRO A 10 12.20 -34.05 -1.30
CA PRO A 10 11.84 -35.38 -1.80
C PRO A 10 10.34 -35.46 -2.17
N ILE A 11 10.04 -36.14 -3.27
CA ILE A 11 8.69 -36.34 -3.83
C ILE A 11 8.36 -37.84 -3.83
N ASN A 12 7.13 -38.18 -3.45
CA ASN A 12 6.63 -39.55 -3.47
C ASN A 12 6.13 -39.95 -4.86
N ALA A 13 6.13 -41.26 -5.15
CA ALA A 13 5.64 -41.75 -6.43
C ALA A 13 4.12 -41.50 -6.56
N GLY A 14 3.72 -40.75 -7.59
CA GLY A 14 2.31 -40.40 -7.84
C GLY A 14 1.92 -38.95 -7.50
N ASP A 15 2.80 -38.19 -6.82
CA ASP A 15 2.52 -36.79 -6.48
C ASP A 15 2.42 -35.93 -7.76
N ALA A 16 1.29 -35.25 -7.95
CA ALA A 16 1.09 -34.31 -9.06
C ALA A 16 1.74 -32.93 -8.80
N PHE A 17 1.98 -32.59 -7.53
CA PHE A 17 2.57 -31.33 -7.08
C PHE A 17 3.49 -31.55 -5.88
N CYS A 18 4.54 -30.76 -5.76
CA CYS A 18 5.42 -30.77 -4.60
C CYS A 18 4.71 -30.19 -3.38
N SER A 19 4.59 -30.97 -2.31
CA SER A 19 3.95 -30.55 -1.05
C SER A 19 4.65 -29.38 -0.34
N LYS A 20 5.93 -29.14 -0.63
CA LYS A 20 6.72 -28.07 0.00
C LYS A 20 6.65 -26.72 -0.72
N CYS A 21 6.57 -26.71 -2.05
CA CYS A 21 6.62 -25.46 -2.82
C CYS A 21 5.51 -25.32 -3.87
N GLY A 22 4.57 -26.27 -3.96
CA GLY A 22 3.44 -26.25 -4.90
C GLY A 22 3.81 -26.44 -6.37
N ALA A 23 5.08 -26.69 -6.69
CA ALA A 23 5.51 -26.85 -8.08
C ALA A 23 4.95 -28.14 -8.68
N LYS A 24 4.40 -28.05 -9.91
CA LYS A 24 3.83 -29.19 -10.63
C LYS A 24 4.92 -30.20 -10.95
N VAL A 25 4.73 -31.45 -10.54
CA VAL A 25 5.67 -32.53 -10.78
C VAL A 25 5.40 -33.05 -12.19
N GLN A 26 6.41 -33.01 -13.05
CA GLN A 26 6.32 -33.59 -14.38
C GLN A 26 6.39 -35.12 -14.27
N VAL A 27 5.22 -35.75 -14.16
CA VAL A 27 5.10 -37.20 -14.25
C VAL A 27 5.12 -37.56 -15.74
N ALA A 28 6.24 -38.08 -16.23
CA ALA A 28 6.28 -38.72 -17.54
C ALA A 28 5.35 -39.94 -17.49
N ALA A 29 4.35 -39.96 -18.36
CA ALA A 29 3.40 -41.07 -18.48
C ALA A 29 4.15 -42.39 -18.67
N GLN A 30 3.84 -43.35 -17.80
CA GLN A 30 4.34 -44.71 -17.89
C GLN A 30 3.58 -45.41 -19.03
N ALA A 31 4.26 -45.60 -20.16
CA ALA A 31 3.77 -46.42 -21.27
C ALA A 31 4.04 -47.90 -20.98
N GLU A 32 3.02 -48.74 -21.18
CA GLU A 32 3.15 -50.21 -21.33
C GLU A 32 3.86 -50.60 -22.65
N PRO A 33 4.37 -51.84 -22.78
CA PRO A 33 5.65 -52.09 -23.46
C PRO A 33 5.60 -52.43 -24.97
N LYS A 34 6.60 -51.87 -25.66
CA LYS A 34 7.42 -52.36 -26.80
C LYS A 34 6.77 -52.88 -28.10
N ALA A 35 7.11 -52.18 -29.19
CA ALA A 35 7.63 -52.79 -30.42
C ALA A 35 8.76 -51.91 -31.04
N VAL A 36 9.58 -52.52 -31.87
CA VAL A 36 11.04 -52.33 -32.04
C VAL A 36 11.44 -51.50 -33.28
N ALA A 37 12.59 -50.80 -33.16
CA ALA A 37 13.53 -50.29 -34.19
C ALA A 37 13.04 -49.14 -35.10
N PHE A 38 13.83 -48.13 -35.48
CA PHE A 38 15.21 -48.11 -35.99
C PHE A 38 15.90 -46.75 -35.69
N GLN A 39 17.21 -46.74 -35.46
CA GLN A 39 18.14 -45.58 -35.60
C GLN A 39 18.47 -45.35 -37.12
N PRO A 40 19.37 -44.43 -37.58
CA PRO A 40 20.25 -43.45 -36.89
C PRO A 40 20.51 -42.06 -37.58
N LYS A 41 21.27 -41.19 -36.87
CA LYS A 41 22.35 -40.24 -37.31
C LYS A 41 21.93 -38.96 -38.07
N THR A 42 22.55 -37.77 -37.96
CA THR A 42 23.89 -37.24 -37.53
C THR A 42 23.73 -35.70 -37.43
N VAL A 43 24.10 -34.98 -36.36
CA VAL A 43 25.39 -34.31 -35.98
C VAL A 43 26.12 -33.49 -37.07
N GLN A 44 26.52 -32.25 -36.68
CA GLN A 44 27.61 -31.35 -37.15
C GLN A 44 27.19 -30.12 -37.98
N LEU A 45 27.79 -28.91 -37.91
CA LEU A 45 28.65 -28.12 -36.99
C LEU A 45 28.66 -26.67 -37.59
N GLY A 46 29.02 -25.60 -36.83
CA GLY A 46 29.11 -24.18 -37.30
C GLY A 46 30.32 -23.89 -38.23
N PRO A 47 30.88 -22.65 -38.37
CA PRO A 47 30.49 -21.27 -37.97
C PRO A 47 30.60 -20.17 -39.11
N THR A 48 30.33 -18.90 -38.71
CA THR A 48 30.44 -17.48 -39.24
C THR A 48 31.55 -17.18 -40.31
N PRO A 49 31.60 -16.07 -41.15
CA PRO A 49 31.15 -14.67 -40.91
C PRO A 49 30.69 -13.71 -42.08
N THR A 50 30.10 -12.59 -41.66
CA THR A 50 30.07 -11.17 -42.16
C THR A 50 30.03 -10.81 -43.67
N GLN A 51 28.95 -10.13 -44.10
CA GLN A 51 28.97 -8.77 -44.70
C GLN A 51 27.54 -8.24 -44.98
N ALA A 52 27.31 -6.95 -44.71
CA ALA A 52 26.05 -6.24 -44.94
C ALA A 52 25.88 -5.84 -46.42
N PRO A 53 24.62 -5.71 -46.91
CA PRO A 53 24.22 -4.40 -47.41
C PRO A 53 22.77 -3.99 -47.08
N ALA A 54 22.62 -2.67 -46.86
CA ALA A 54 21.52 -1.76 -47.20
C ALA A 54 20.04 -2.07 -46.80
N PRO A 55 19.25 -1.02 -46.48
CA PRO A 55 18.07 -1.12 -45.63
C PRO A 55 16.85 -1.64 -46.40
N LYS A 56 16.31 -2.78 -45.96
CA LYS A 56 14.97 -3.22 -46.37
C LYS A 56 13.92 -2.52 -45.51
N LYS A 57 13.13 -1.65 -46.15
CA LYS A 57 11.84 -1.17 -45.63
C LYS A 57 11.00 -2.38 -45.22
N THR A 58 10.62 -2.47 -43.96
CA THR A 58 9.68 -3.51 -43.51
C THR A 58 8.66 -2.93 -42.53
N LYS A 59 7.40 -2.95 -43.00
CA LYS A 59 6.15 -3.04 -42.26
C LYS A 59 6.08 -2.35 -40.89
N ARG A 60 5.55 -1.13 -40.92
CA ARG A 60 4.89 -0.50 -39.78
C ARG A 60 3.68 -1.37 -39.41
N ASN A 61 3.69 -1.95 -38.22
CA ASN A 61 2.58 -2.75 -37.70
C ASN A 61 1.36 -1.86 -37.47
N MET A 62 0.37 -2.01 -38.33
CA MET A 62 -0.92 -1.33 -38.28
C MET A 62 -1.84 -2.10 -37.31
N LYS A 63 -1.73 -1.76 -36.01
CA LYS A 63 -2.76 -2.08 -35.00
C LYS A 63 -3.32 -0.78 -34.41
N GLY A 64 -3.74 0.11 -35.30
CA GLY A 64 -4.35 1.40 -34.98
C GLY A 64 -5.32 1.88 -36.07
N ILE A 65 -5.75 0.98 -36.96
CA ILE A 65 -6.74 1.25 -38.02
C ILE A 65 -7.74 0.09 -38.04
N LEU A 66 -8.38 -0.17 -36.90
CA LEU A 66 -9.56 -1.02 -36.84
C LEU A 66 -10.71 -0.30 -36.12
N ALA A 67 -10.40 0.46 -35.06
CA ALA A 67 -11.36 1.41 -34.47
C ALA A 67 -11.75 2.52 -35.45
N GLY A 68 -10.80 3.07 -36.21
CA GLY A 68 -11.08 4.09 -37.23
C GLY A 68 -11.90 3.56 -38.42
N ILE A 69 -11.76 2.28 -38.79
CA ILE A 69 -12.55 1.67 -39.88
C ILE A 69 -13.94 1.29 -39.41
N PHE A 70 -14.13 0.85 -38.16
CA PHE A 70 -15.47 0.64 -37.61
C PHE A 70 -16.22 1.94 -37.40
N VAL A 71 -15.54 3.02 -36.97
CA VAL A 71 -16.14 4.36 -36.89
C VAL A 71 -16.45 4.90 -38.30
N LEU A 72 -15.56 4.72 -39.29
CA LEU A 72 -15.84 5.17 -40.66
C LEU A 72 -16.93 4.33 -41.34
N LEU A 73 -16.98 3.00 -41.11
CA LEU A 73 -18.06 2.14 -41.60
C LEU A 73 -19.37 2.41 -40.90
N ALA A 74 -19.37 2.70 -39.59
CA ALA A 74 -20.55 3.15 -38.86
C ALA A 74 -21.02 4.53 -39.33
N ILE A 75 -20.12 5.45 -39.64
CA ILE A 75 -20.47 6.75 -40.23
C ILE A 75 -21.00 6.57 -41.66
N ILE A 76 -20.47 5.64 -42.46
CA ILE A 76 -20.94 5.35 -43.82
C ILE A 76 -22.25 4.54 -43.81
N THR A 77 -22.49 3.66 -42.84
CA THR A 77 -23.80 2.99 -42.69
C THR A 77 -24.83 3.91 -42.04
N VAL A 78 -24.46 4.81 -41.14
CA VAL A 78 -25.38 5.84 -40.61
C VAL A 78 -25.68 6.88 -41.69
N ALA A 79 -24.68 7.39 -42.42
CA ALA A 79 -24.91 8.29 -43.55
C ALA A 79 -25.63 7.57 -44.69
N GLY A 80 -25.28 6.32 -45.00
CA GLY A 80 -25.96 5.48 -45.99
C GLY A 80 -27.39 5.14 -45.59
N TYR A 81 -27.66 4.90 -44.31
CA TYR A 81 -29.01 4.76 -43.77
C TYR A 81 -29.76 6.10 -43.81
N PHE A 82 -29.11 7.24 -43.52
CA PHE A 82 -29.72 8.57 -43.62
C PHE A 82 -30.01 8.99 -45.08
N PHE A 83 -29.19 8.56 -46.04
CA PHE A 83 -29.39 8.78 -47.47
C PHE A 83 -30.38 7.78 -48.10
N LEU A 84 -30.51 6.55 -47.57
CA LEU A 84 -31.41 5.51 -48.10
C LEU A 84 -32.77 5.45 -47.37
N ASN A 85 -32.86 5.93 -46.13
CA ASN A 85 -34.12 6.28 -45.44
C ASN A 85 -34.43 7.78 -45.59
N HIS A 86 -34.21 8.35 -46.78
CA HIS A 86 -35.10 9.42 -47.24
C HIS A 86 -36.52 8.82 -47.33
N GLY A 87 -37.15 8.65 -46.15
CA GLY A 87 -38.58 8.57 -46.01
C GLY A 87 -39.18 9.77 -46.73
N SER A 88 -40.45 9.64 -47.10
CA SER A 88 -41.20 10.71 -47.75
C SER A 88 -40.85 12.07 -47.15
N SER A 89 -40.72 13.06 -48.02
CA SER A 89 -40.20 14.39 -47.68
C SER A 89 -41.00 15.08 -46.56
N ASP A 90 -42.21 14.60 -46.29
CA ASP A 90 -43.12 14.94 -45.20
C ASP A 90 -42.85 14.28 -43.82
N THR A 91 -41.90 13.36 -43.67
CA THR A 91 -41.75 12.60 -42.41
C THR A 91 -40.58 13.09 -41.54
N ILE A 92 -40.80 13.25 -40.23
CA ILE A 92 -39.81 13.52 -39.17
C ILE A 92 -39.68 12.27 -38.29
N ASN A 93 -38.46 11.74 -38.13
CA ASN A 93 -38.18 10.72 -37.12
C ASN A 93 -37.67 11.38 -35.83
N LEU A 94 -38.45 11.31 -34.75
CA LEU A 94 -38.11 11.94 -33.47
C LEU A 94 -36.89 11.30 -32.79
N GLU A 95 -36.54 10.06 -33.13
CA GLU A 95 -35.34 9.38 -32.62
C GLU A 95 -34.06 10.15 -32.96
N ASP A 96 -33.99 10.79 -34.13
CA ASP A 96 -32.84 11.55 -34.61
C ASP A 96 -32.52 12.78 -33.74
N TYR A 97 -33.48 13.19 -32.91
CA TYR A 97 -33.39 14.39 -32.08
C TYR A 97 -33.28 14.06 -30.59
N VAL A 98 -33.29 12.80 -30.18
CA VAL A 98 -33.16 12.44 -28.75
C VAL A 98 -31.76 12.82 -28.25
N LYS A 99 -31.71 13.61 -27.18
CA LYS A 99 -30.51 13.88 -26.39
C LYS A 99 -30.48 12.93 -25.19
N LEU A 100 -29.32 12.34 -24.96
CA LEU A 100 -29.03 11.53 -23.79
C LEU A 100 -27.55 11.70 -23.44
N LYS A 101 -27.26 12.13 -22.21
CA LYS A 101 -25.89 12.36 -21.74
C LYS A 101 -25.62 11.57 -20.48
N PHE A 102 -24.49 10.89 -20.47
CA PHE A 102 -23.94 10.20 -19.32
C PHE A 102 -22.76 10.99 -18.76
N GLU A 103 -22.62 10.98 -17.44
CA GLU A 103 -21.47 11.53 -16.74
C GLU A 103 -21.07 10.58 -15.60
N GLY A 104 -19.81 10.69 -15.17
CA GLY A 104 -19.27 9.91 -14.05
C GLY A 104 -18.34 8.76 -14.48
N ASN A 105 -17.91 8.01 -13.48
CA ASN A 105 -17.00 6.87 -13.62
C ASN A 105 -17.79 5.56 -13.73
N ASP A 106 -17.17 4.53 -14.30
CA ASP A 106 -17.70 3.17 -14.31
C ASP A 106 -18.09 2.70 -12.89
N GLY A 107 -19.36 2.29 -12.72
CA GLY A 107 -19.97 1.85 -11.46
C GLY A 107 -20.67 2.96 -10.66
N GLU A 108 -20.41 4.22 -10.97
CA GLU A 108 -20.99 5.40 -10.30
C GLU A 108 -21.59 6.41 -11.30
N GLY A 109 -21.68 6.04 -12.58
CA GLY A 109 -22.19 6.91 -13.63
C GLY A 109 -23.66 7.23 -13.46
N TYR A 110 -24.10 8.32 -14.06
CA TYR A 110 -25.49 8.75 -14.01
C TYR A 110 -25.95 9.38 -15.33
N ILE A 111 -27.26 9.36 -15.55
CA ILE A 111 -27.88 10.11 -16.64
C ILE A 111 -28.04 11.54 -16.16
N VAL A 112 -27.52 12.51 -16.92
CA VAL A 112 -27.69 13.93 -16.60
C VAL A 112 -29.19 14.25 -16.68
N GLU A 113 -29.79 14.69 -15.57
CA GLU A 113 -31.25 14.72 -15.37
C GLU A 113 -32.01 15.43 -16.51
N LYS A 114 -31.50 16.57 -16.97
CA LYS A 114 -32.08 17.37 -18.05
C LYS A 114 -31.64 16.97 -19.46
N SER A 115 -30.83 15.93 -19.61
CA SER A 115 -30.34 15.51 -20.92
C SER A 115 -31.41 14.79 -21.74
N VAL A 116 -32.27 13.99 -21.09
CA VAL A 116 -33.35 13.23 -21.74
C VAL A 116 -34.40 14.21 -22.27
N SER A 117 -34.26 14.56 -23.54
CA SER A 117 -35.05 15.61 -24.21
C SER A 117 -34.93 15.49 -25.73
N LEU A 118 -35.77 16.22 -26.47
CA LEU A 118 -35.53 16.44 -27.90
C LEU A 118 -34.59 17.63 -28.11
N ASN A 119 -33.74 17.53 -29.13
CA ASN A 119 -32.92 18.63 -29.62
C ASN A 119 -33.80 19.65 -30.33
N LYS A 120 -34.46 20.50 -29.53
CA LYS A 120 -35.41 21.54 -29.97
C LYS A 120 -34.91 22.33 -31.17
N GLU A 121 -33.65 22.77 -31.15
CA GLU A 121 -33.07 23.64 -32.19
C GLU A 121 -32.90 22.91 -33.53
N ASN A 122 -32.41 21.66 -33.51
CA ASN A 122 -32.26 20.87 -34.73
C ASN A 122 -33.63 20.42 -35.27
N LEU A 123 -34.53 20.04 -34.37
CA LEU A 123 -35.89 19.63 -34.72
C LEU A 123 -36.68 20.78 -35.36
N ASP A 124 -36.64 21.98 -34.75
CA ASP A 124 -37.27 23.19 -35.29
C ASP A 124 -36.73 23.54 -36.67
N ARG A 125 -35.40 23.47 -36.82
CA ARG A 125 -34.73 23.74 -38.10
C ARG A 125 -35.21 22.79 -39.20
N ASP A 126 -35.28 21.49 -38.93
CA ASP A 126 -35.60 20.49 -39.94
C ASP A 126 -37.10 20.41 -40.24
N ILE A 127 -37.96 20.68 -39.25
CA ILE A 127 -39.39 20.89 -39.49
C ILE A 127 -39.62 22.09 -40.42
N LYS A 128 -39.01 23.25 -40.13
CA LYS A 128 -39.14 24.46 -40.97
C LYS A 128 -38.70 24.23 -42.41
N LYS A 129 -37.55 23.56 -42.60
CA LYS A 129 -37.08 23.19 -43.94
C LYS A 129 -38.06 22.31 -44.70
N LYS A 130 -38.69 21.33 -44.03
CA LYS A 130 -39.67 20.43 -44.66
C LYS A 130 -40.96 21.15 -45.02
N ILE A 131 -41.45 22.02 -44.14
CA ILE A 131 -42.60 22.89 -44.42
C ILE A 131 -42.34 23.74 -45.67
N GLU A 132 -41.17 24.37 -45.76
CA GLU A 132 -40.78 25.18 -46.94
C GLU A 132 -40.68 24.34 -48.21
N ALA A 133 -40.07 23.14 -48.13
CA ALA A 133 -39.87 22.27 -49.29
C ALA A 133 -41.17 21.71 -49.86
N GLU A 134 -42.13 21.36 -48.99
CA GLU A 134 -43.42 20.77 -49.36
C GLU A 134 -44.51 21.81 -49.66
N GLY A 135 -44.22 23.10 -49.45
CA GLY A 135 -45.21 24.16 -49.61
C GLY A 135 -46.40 24.00 -48.65
N LEU A 136 -46.17 23.43 -47.47
CA LEU A 136 -47.22 23.21 -46.47
C LEU A 136 -47.71 24.58 -45.97
N ASN A 137 -49.03 24.76 -45.98
CA ASN A 137 -49.62 26.05 -45.63
C ASN A 137 -49.55 26.26 -44.10
N THR A 138 -48.67 27.14 -43.65
CA THR A 138 -48.50 27.44 -42.23
C THR A 138 -49.53 28.42 -41.68
N GLU A 139 -50.33 29.09 -42.53
CA GLU A 139 -51.30 30.10 -42.09
C GLU A 139 -52.43 29.51 -41.21
N SER A 140 -52.68 28.20 -41.30
CA SER A 140 -53.58 27.46 -40.40
C SER A 140 -52.86 26.62 -39.35
N SER A 141 -51.52 26.57 -39.35
CA SER A 141 -50.74 25.76 -38.41
C SER A 141 -50.47 26.53 -37.12
N ASN A 142 -50.79 25.94 -35.97
CA ASN A 142 -50.44 26.50 -34.65
C ASN A 142 -49.01 26.06 -34.25
N TYR A 143 -48.09 26.07 -35.21
CA TYR A 143 -46.76 25.48 -35.02
C TYR A 143 -45.97 26.26 -33.97
N ASN A 144 -45.73 25.60 -32.84
CA ASN A 144 -44.84 26.05 -31.79
C ASN A 144 -44.01 24.86 -31.32
N ILE A 145 -42.70 24.94 -31.53
CA ILE A 145 -41.77 23.87 -31.17
C ILE A 145 -41.80 23.55 -29.66
N ASP A 146 -42.04 24.52 -28.78
CA ASP A 146 -42.17 24.26 -27.34
C ASP A 146 -43.40 23.40 -27.03
N GLN A 147 -44.52 23.67 -27.71
CA GLN A 147 -45.74 22.86 -27.57
C GLN A 147 -45.51 21.45 -28.13
N LEU A 148 -44.84 21.33 -29.26
CA LEU A 148 -44.55 20.03 -29.88
C LEU A 148 -43.67 19.18 -28.96
N VAL A 149 -42.56 19.72 -28.47
CA VAL A 149 -41.66 18.99 -27.57
C VAL A 149 -42.37 18.66 -26.24
N SER A 150 -43.29 19.50 -25.77
CA SER A 150 -44.06 19.23 -24.54
C SER A 150 -45.04 18.06 -24.65
N LYS A 151 -45.45 17.69 -25.87
CA LYS A 151 -46.32 16.53 -26.14
C LYS A 151 -45.56 15.19 -26.22
N VAL A 152 -44.22 15.22 -26.15
CA VAL A 152 -43.38 14.03 -26.18
C VAL A 152 -42.85 13.74 -24.78
N GLU A 153 -43.34 12.67 -24.18
CA GLU A 153 -42.86 12.16 -22.90
C GLU A 153 -41.78 11.08 -23.10
N PHE A 154 -40.98 10.84 -22.06
CA PHE A 154 -39.88 9.89 -22.10
C PHE A 154 -39.96 8.88 -20.96
N SER A 155 -39.82 7.60 -21.31
CA SER A 155 -39.54 6.53 -20.34
C SER A 155 -38.15 5.96 -20.59
N VAL A 156 -37.38 5.75 -19.52
CA VAL A 156 -35.96 5.36 -19.61
C VAL A 156 -35.78 3.98 -19.00
N TYR A 157 -35.12 3.10 -19.74
CA TYR A 157 -34.89 1.71 -19.37
C TYR A 157 -33.39 1.42 -19.32
N LYS A 158 -32.98 0.55 -18.40
CA LYS A 158 -31.66 -0.10 -18.38
C LYS A 158 -31.86 -1.58 -18.67
N GLY A 159 -31.42 -2.04 -19.84
CA GLY A 159 -31.91 -3.31 -20.39
C GLY A 159 -33.44 -3.28 -20.53
N ASP A 160 -34.13 -4.22 -19.90
CA ASP A 160 -35.60 -4.30 -19.93
C ASP A 160 -36.30 -3.62 -18.72
N GLU A 161 -35.53 -3.10 -17.75
CA GLU A 161 -36.07 -2.52 -16.51
C GLU A 161 -36.29 -1.01 -16.64
N LEU A 162 -37.50 -0.53 -16.31
CA LEU A 162 -37.83 0.90 -16.24
C LEU A 162 -37.14 1.56 -15.03
N ILE A 163 -36.30 2.56 -15.28
CA ILE A 163 -35.58 3.29 -14.22
C ILE A 163 -36.20 4.67 -13.97
N LYS A 164 -36.62 4.90 -12.71
CA LYS A 164 -37.15 6.20 -12.27
C LYS A 164 -36.02 7.23 -12.20
N VAL A 165 -36.36 8.52 -12.31
CA VAL A 165 -35.38 9.64 -12.32
C VAL A 165 -34.37 9.54 -11.17
N LYS A 166 -34.83 9.29 -9.94
CA LYS A 166 -33.99 9.15 -8.74
C LYS A 166 -33.00 7.95 -8.77
N ASP A 167 -33.27 6.98 -9.64
CA ASP A 167 -32.54 5.72 -9.76
C ASP A 167 -31.64 5.71 -11.01
N ARG A 168 -31.53 6.83 -11.74
CA ARG A 168 -30.65 7.00 -12.92
C ARG A 168 -29.18 7.24 -12.55
N LYS A 169 -28.66 6.47 -11.59
CA LYS A 169 -27.30 6.54 -11.02
C LYS A 169 -26.70 5.15 -10.88
N ASN A 170 -25.42 5.05 -10.55
CA ASN A 170 -24.68 3.79 -10.42
C ASN A 170 -24.69 2.97 -11.73
N LEU A 171 -24.52 3.66 -12.85
CA LEU A 171 -24.36 3.05 -14.16
C LEU A 171 -22.93 2.49 -14.30
N ASN A 172 -22.82 1.36 -14.97
CA ASN A 172 -21.56 0.79 -15.44
C ASN A 172 -21.31 1.21 -16.89
N ASN A 173 -20.04 1.20 -17.28
CA ASN A 173 -19.64 1.44 -18.64
C ASN A 173 -20.28 0.37 -19.55
N HIS A 174 -20.75 0.79 -20.72
CA HIS A 174 -21.52 -0.02 -21.67
C HIS A 174 -22.89 -0.50 -21.19
N ASP A 175 -23.42 0.01 -20.07
CA ASP A 175 -24.84 -0.18 -19.75
C ASP A 175 -25.71 0.33 -20.91
N LYS A 176 -26.59 -0.54 -21.42
CA LYS A 176 -27.53 -0.18 -22.49
C LYS A 176 -28.73 0.55 -21.92
N ILE A 177 -28.86 1.81 -22.30
CA ILE A 177 -29.94 2.69 -21.86
C ILE A 177 -30.87 2.96 -23.05
N THR A 178 -32.13 2.57 -22.91
CA THR A 178 -33.17 2.78 -23.92
C THR A 178 -34.11 3.88 -23.48
N VAL A 179 -34.22 4.94 -24.28
CA VAL A 179 -35.21 6.02 -24.13
C VAL A 179 -36.37 5.72 -25.06
N LYS A 180 -37.55 5.41 -24.53
CA LYS A 180 -38.78 5.26 -25.31
C LYS A 180 -39.52 6.60 -25.35
N LEU A 181 -39.95 6.98 -26.56
CA LEU A 181 -40.71 8.18 -26.81
C LEU A 181 -42.20 7.84 -26.71
N LEU A 182 -42.93 8.60 -25.90
CA LEU A 182 -44.36 8.44 -25.67
C LEU A 182 -45.07 9.70 -26.15
N TYR A 183 -45.83 9.59 -27.22
CA TYR A 183 -46.57 10.69 -27.82
C TYR A 183 -47.77 10.14 -28.60
N ASP A 184 -48.82 10.95 -28.71
CA ASP A 184 -49.91 10.68 -29.63
C ASP A 184 -49.52 11.23 -31.01
N LYS A 185 -49.59 10.39 -32.05
CA LYS A 185 -49.22 10.79 -33.41
C LYS A 185 -50.18 11.84 -33.96
N SER A 186 -51.48 11.65 -33.80
CA SER A 186 -52.49 12.62 -34.27
C SER A 186 -52.30 13.98 -33.63
N ASP A 187 -51.96 14.02 -32.33
CA ASP A 187 -51.66 15.28 -31.64
C ASP A 187 -50.51 16.08 -32.25
N LEU A 188 -49.48 15.40 -32.80
CA LEU A 188 -48.34 16.08 -33.44
C LEU A 188 -48.66 16.45 -34.90
N GLU A 189 -49.35 15.58 -35.62
CA GLU A 189 -49.74 15.79 -37.01
C GLU A 189 -50.80 16.91 -37.14
N ASP A 190 -51.72 17.04 -36.18
CA ASP A 190 -52.69 18.14 -36.13
C ASP A 190 -52.03 19.51 -35.94
N MET A 191 -50.85 19.56 -35.32
CA MET A 191 -50.11 20.82 -35.16
C MET A 191 -49.50 21.31 -36.48
N ILE A 192 -49.16 20.38 -37.38
CA ILE A 192 -48.53 20.66 -38.67
C ILE A 192 -49.15 19.73 -39.73
N PRO A 193 -50.35 20.05 -40.25
CA PRO A 193 -51.03 19.21 -41.21
C PRO A 193 -50.16 18.94 -42.45
N GLY A 194 -50.03 17.67 -42.82
CA GLY A 194 -49.19 17.23 -43.93
C GLY A 194 -47.73 16.90 -43.54
N LEU A 195 -47.37 16.97 -42.25
CA LEU A 195 -46.12 16.44 -41.73
C LEU A 195 -46.38 15.21 -40.85
N HIS A 196 -45.65 14.12 -41.07
CA HIS A 196 -45.80 12.87 -40.34
C HIS A 196 -44.68 12.66 -39.32
N PHE A 197 -45.01 12.07 -38.17
CA PHE A 197 -44.03 11.80 -37.09
C PHE A 197 -43.85 10.31 -36.85
N THR A 198 -42.58 9.91 -36.79
CA THR A 198 -42.15 8.54 -36.49
C THR A 198 -41.14 8.54 -35.35
N GLY A 199 -40.77 7.34 -34.90
CA GLY A 199 -39.85 7.14 -33.78
C GLY A 199 -40.54 6.45 -32.61
N THR A 200 -39.82 5.53 -32.00
CA THR A 200 -40.28 4.63 -30.93
C THR A 200 -39.31 4.64 -29.76
N SER A 201 -38.02 4.45 -30.02
CA SER A 201 -37.00 4.42 -28.98
C SER A 201 -35.58 4.57 -29.52
N VAL A 202 -34.72 5.19 -28.72
CA VAL A 202 -33.27 5.24 -28.96
C VAL A 202 -32.56 4.44 -27.89
N THR A 203 -31.61 3.59 -28.27
CA THR A 203 -30.73 2.89 -27.34
C THR A 203 -29.32 3.42 -27.48
N GLN A 204 -28.71 3.80 -26.37
CA GLN A 204 -27.32 4.24 -26.30
C GLN A 204 -26.60 3.47 -25.20
N GLU A 205 -25.36 3.08 -25.46
CA GLU A 205 -24.47 2.55 -24.42
C GLU A 205 -23.88 3.70 -23.60
N ALA A 206 -23.85 3.54 -22.29
CA ALA A 206 -23.19 4.48 -21.41
C ALA A 206 -21.68 4.49 -21.69
N ASP A 207 -21.14 5.64 -22.09
CA ASP A 207 -19.72 5.85 -22.31
C ASP A 207 -19.14 6.55 -21.07
N LEU A 208 -18.84 5.76 -20.04
CA LEU A 208 -18.37 6.23 -18.75
C LEU A 208 -16.85 6.15 -18.66
N ILE A 209 -16.26 6.98 -17.80
CA ILE A 209 -14.81 6.97 -17.61
C ILE A 209 -14.41 5.65 -16.94
N PRO A 210 -13.60 4.79 -17.60
CA PRO A 210 -13.16 3.55 -16.99
C PRO A 210 -12.17 3.84 -15.86
N LEU A 211 -12.30 3.11 -14.75
CA LEU A 211 -11.36 3.22 -13.63
C LEU A 211 -10.16 2.29 -13.83
N VAL A 212 -8.95 2.82 -13.65
CA VAL A 212 -7.71 2.04 -13.73
C VAL A 212 -7.36 1.49 -12.34
N GLY A 213 -7.28 0.17 -12.22
CA GLY A 213 -6.84 -0.50 -10.99
C GLY A 213 -5.35 -0.29 -10.72
N ILE A 214 -5.00 0.17 -9.51
CA ILE A 214 -3.61 0.36 -9.06
C ILE A 214 -3.36 -0.32 -7.71
N ASP A 215 -2.09 -0.62 -7.41
CA ASP A 215 -1.63 -0.99 -6.06
C ASP A 215 -1.17 0.29 -5.33
N PRO A 216 -1.99 0.87 -4.43
CA PRO A 216 -1.67 2.13 -3.76
C PRO A 216 -0.52 1.99 -2.75
N PHE A 217 -0.08 0.76 -2.47
CA PHE A 217 0.99 0.46 -1.51
C PHE A 217 2.31 0.05 -2.19
N LYS A 218 2.39 0.21 -3.52
CA LYS A 218 3.59 -0.07 -4.28
C LYS A 218 4.71 0.89 -3.91
N GLY A 219 5.81 0.34 -3.40
CA GLY A 219 6.94 1.13 -2.90
C GLY A 219 6.72 1.74 -1.52
N PHE A 220 5.63 1.40 -0.83
CA PHE A 220 5.31 1.87 0.50
C PHE A 220 6.04 1.04 1.58
N TYR A 221 6.86 1.69 2.42
CA TYR A 221 7.61 1.06 3.52
C TYR A 221 7.53 1.92 4.80
N PRO A 222 7.28 1.32 5.97
CA PRO A 222 7.22 2.08 7.21
C PRO A 222 8.61 2.56 7.61
N LYS A 223 8.68 3.79 8.10
CA LYS A 223 9.87 4.34 8.73
C LYS A 223 9.57 4.68 10.18
N ILE A 224 10.25 3.99 11.09
CA ILE A 224 9.98 4.05 12.53
C ILE A 224 11.07 4.89 13.20
N LYS A 225 10.68 5.94 13.91
CA LYS A 225 11.56 6.78 14.71
C LYS A 225 11.79 6.17 16.09
N GLY A 226 12.89 6.52 16.73
CA GLY A 226 13.25 5.97 18.03
C GLY A 226 13.87 4.58 17.93
N ILE A 227 14.08 3.98 19.10
CA ILE A 227 14.73 2.69 19.28
C ILE A 227 13.68 1.66 19.71
N SER A 228 13.67 0.47 19.09
CA SER A 228 12.78 -0.64 19.48
C SER A 228 13.00 -1.04 20.94
N PRO A 229 11.93 -1.30 21.73
CA PRO A 229 10.52 -1.38 21.34
C PRO A 229 9.73 -0.07 21.49
N ASN A 230 10.42 1.04 21.73
CA ASN A 230 9.80 2.35 21.89
C ASN A 230 9.72 3.11 20.55
N GLY A 231 9.67 2.38 19.44
CA GLY A 231 9.51 2.94 18.11
C GLY A 231 8.21 3.73 17.98
N ARG A 232 8.21 4.73 17.10
CA ARG A 232 7.00 5.45 16.67
C ARG A 232 7.00 5.57 15.17
N LEU A 233 5.87 5.31 14.53
CA LEU A 233 5.74 5.59 13.10
C LEU A 233 6.04 7.07 12.86
N SER A 234 7.04 7.35 12.03
CA SER A 234 7.23 8.72 11.54
C SER A 234 5.90 9.18 10.93
N LYS A 235 5.55 10.47 11.11
CA LYS A 235 4.23 11.00 10.72
C LYS A 235 3.75 10.34 9.42
N PRO A 236 2.53 9.77 9.39
CA PRO A 236 1.98 9.03 8.26
C PRO A 236 2.04 9.73 6.88
N SER A 237 2.43 11.00 6.83
CA SER A 237 2.71 11.77 5.61
C SER A 237 4.14 11.62 5.07
N LYS A 238 5.01 10.81 5.68
CA LYS A 238 6.43 10.65 5.31
C LYS A 238 6.82 9.24 4.88
N PHE A 239 5.90 8.50 4.26
CA PHE A 239 6.27 7.28 3.55
C PHE A 239 7.13 7.63 2.33
N GLU A 240 8.21 6.87 2.11
CA GLU A 240 9.00 6.98 0.89
C GLU A 240 8.27 6.23 -0.24
N GLY A 241 8.10 6.86 -1.41
CA GLY A 241 7.33 6.29 -2.53
C GLY A 241 6.89 7.37 -3.54
N LYS A 242 6.65 6.99 -4.80
CA LYS A 242 6.40 7.94 -5.91
C LYS A 242 5.05 8.67 -5.87
N ASP A 243 4.09 8.21 -5.06
CA ASP A 243 2.70 8.70 -5.11
C ASP A 243 2.33 9.60 -3.90
N LEU A 244 3.29 10.43 -3.45
CA LEU A 244 3.07 11.47 -2.43
C LEU A 244 1.97 12.47 -2.81
N GLU A 245 1.71 12.64 -4.11
CA GLU A 245 0.71 13.59 -4.62
C GLU A 245 -0.73 13.14 -4.33
N ILE A 246 -1.03 11.85 -4.45
CA ILE A 246 -2.35 11.29 -4.14
C ILE A 246 -2.62 11.44 -2.63
N ILE A 247 -1.63 11.16 -1.79
CA ILE A 247 -1.75 11.29 -0.33
C ILE A 247 -1.99 12.75 0.07
N ALA A 248 -1.26 13.69 -0.54
CA ALA A 248 -1.43 15.12 -0.27
C ALA A 248 -2.81 15.63 -0.72
N LYS A 249 -3.25 15.27 -1.93
CA LYS A 249 -4.57 15.63 -2.47
C LYS A 249 -5.71 15.00 -1.67
N ALA A 250 -5.57 13.74 -1.24
CA ALA A 250 -6.52 13.06 -0.38
C ALA A 250 -6.64 13.79 0.96
N THR A 251 -5.51 14.05 1.61
CA THR A 251 -5.47 14.71 2.92
C THR A 251 -6.10 16.10 2.88
N ALA A 252 -5.83 16.87 1.82
CA ALA A 252 -6.37 18.23 1.67
C ALA A 252 -7.89 18.26 1.44
N ASN A 253 -8.46 17.27 0.74
CA ASN A 253 -9.85 17.31 0.29
C ASN A 253 -10.79 16.36 1.05
N TYR A 254 -10.25 15.28 1.62
CA TYR A 254 -11.01 14.16 2.17
C TYR A 254 -10.53 13.69 3.55
N GLY A 255 -9.39 14.20 4.03
CA GLY A 255 -8.73 13.70 5.23
C GLY A 255 -7.70 12.61 4.94
N PHE A 256 -7.04 12.14 5.99
CA PHE A 256 -5.90 11.24 5.86
C PHE A 256 -6.32 9.86 5.27
N PRO A 257 -5.65 9.34 4.23
CA PRO A 257 -6.17 8.26 3.40
C PRO A 257 -5.97 6.83 3.92
N PHE A 258 -5.35 6.64 5.09
CA PHE A 258 -5.04 5.29 5.60
C PHE A 258 -5.39 5.10 7.08
N ASP A 259 -5.75 3.87 7.41
CA ASP A 259 -5.92 3.38 8.77
C ASP A 259 -4.79 2.39 9.12
N TYR A 260 -4.37 2.37 10.39
CA TYR A 260 -3.25 1.56 10.86
C TYR A 260 -3.68 0.57 11.94
N TYR A 261 -3.15 -0.63 11.83
CA TYR A 261 -3.32 -1.67 12.83
C TYR A 261 -1.95 -2.22 13.22
N LEU A 262 -1.72 -2.36 14.52
CA LEU A 262 -0.54 -3.00 15.09
C LEU A 262 -1.00 -4.30 15.74
N ASN A 263 -0.46 -5.43 15.29
CA ASN A 263 -0.80 -6.77 15.78
C ASN A 263 -2.32 -7.03 15.77
N GLY A 264 -3.02 -6.52 14.75
CA GLY A 264 -4.47 -6.66 14.57
C GLY A 264 -5.34 -5.69 15.37
N LYS A 265 -4.74 -4.83 16.21
CA LYS A 265 -5.46 -3.78 16.95
C LYS A 265 -5.31 -2.45 16.23
N GLU A 266 -6.40 -1.71 16.06
CA GLU A 266 -6.35 -0.35 15.54
C GLU A 266 -5.53 0.54 16.48
N VAL A 267 -4.57 1.27 15.93
CA VAL A 267 -3.62 2.07 16.70
C VAL A 267 -3.60 3.52 16.26
N SER A 268 -3.33 4.38 17.22
CA SER A 268 -2.98 5.77 16.96
C SER A 268 -1.48 5.88 16.60
N SER A 269 -1.04 7.00 16.05
CA SER A 269 0.38 7.22 15.71
C SER A 269 1.36 7.15 16.89
N ASN A 270 0.85 7.04 18.13
CA ASN A 270 1.64 7.11 19.36
C ASN A 270 1.83 5.76 20.06
N ASP A 271 1.31 4.67 19.50
CA ASP A 271 1.51 3.34 20.06
C ASP A 271 2.98 2.87 19.84
N PRO A 272 3.63 2.26 20.87
CA PRO A 272 4.99 1.78 20.75
C PRO A 272 5.10 0.60 19.79
N ILE A 273 6.15 0.63 18.98
CA ILE A 273 6.42 -0.40 17.96
C ILE A 273 7.75 -1.05 18.25
N ALA A 274 7.76 -2.37 18.20
CA ALA A 274 8.91 -3.23 18.39
C ALA A 274 9.28 -4.00 17.11
N VAL A 275 10.55 -4.39 17.03
CA VAL A 275 10.99 -5.42 16.08
C VAL A 275 10.18 -6.69 16.31
N GLY A 276 9.62 -7.24 15.23
CA GLY A 276 8.78 -8.43 15.26
C GLY A 276 7.27 -8.16 15.18
N ASP A 277 6.82 -6.94 15.47
CA ASP A 277 5.42 -6.55 15.35
C ASP A 277 4.91 -6.66 13.90
N GLU A 278 3.60 -6.86 13.73
CA GLU A 278 2.91 -6.77 12.44
C GLU A 278 2.17 -5.44 12.33
N ILE A 279 2.52 -4.64 11.31
CA ILE A 279 1.80 -3.44 10.92
C ILE A 279 0.91 -3.78 9.72
N GLU A 280 -0.38 -3.50 9.81
CA GLU A 280 -1.30 -3.51 8.67
C GLU A 280 -1.76 -2.08 8.36
N ILE A 281 -1.72 -1.74 7.07
CA ILE A 281 -2.09 -0.43 6.56
C ILE A 281 -3.23 -0.64 5.58
N ARG A 282 -4.36 0.03 5.83
CA ARG A 282 -5.58 -0.11 5.02
C ARG A 282 -5.91 1.20 4.34
N LEU A 283 -6.36 1.15 3.09
CA LEU A 283 -6.87 2.32 2.40
C LEU A 283 -8.31 2.58 2.86
N ASN A 284 -8.54 3.74 3.46
CA ASN A 284 -9.86 4.12 3.95
C ASN A 284 -10.70 4.84 2.86
N GLU A 285 -11.91 5.26 3.20
CA GLU A 285 -12.81 5.92 2.24
C GLU A 285 -12.24 7.22 1.67
N SER A 286 -11.49 7.98 2.46
CA SER A 286 -10.82 9.21 1.99
C SER A 286 -9.78 8.90 0.90
N GLY A 287 -9.01 7.82 1.08
CA GLY A 287 -8.07 7.31 0.07
C GLY A 287 -8.77 6.85 -1.21
N LYS A 288 -9.86 6.07 -1.08
CA LYS A 288 -10.65 5.60 -2.23
C LYS A 288 -11.24 6.75 -3.03
N ASN A 289 -11.78 7.77 -2.35
CA ASN A 289 -12.35 8.95 -2.99
C ASN A 289 -11.30 9.78 -3.75
N ALA A 290 -10.07 9.85 -3.21
CA ALA A 290 -8.97 10.53 -3.89
C ALA A 290 -8.53 9.81 -5.18
N LEU A 291 -8.45 8.47 -5.16
CA LEU A 291 -8.14 7.68 -6.36
C LEU A 291 -9.19 7.89 -7.46
N LYS A 292 -10.48 7.86 -7.10
CA LYS A 292 -11.58 8.04 -8.05
C LYS A 292 -11.54 9.38 -8.79
N LYS A 293 -11.13 10.45 -8.12
CA LYS A 293 -10.95 11.78 -8.74
C LYS A 293 -9.92 11.80 -9.87
N GLU A 294 -8.96 10.89 -9.82
CA GLU A 294 -7.88 10.74 -10.81
C GLU A 294 -8.21 9.62 -11.82
N GLY A 295 -9.45 9.11 -11.84
CA GLY A 295 -9.87 8.00 -12.71
C GLY A 295 -9.26 6.65 -12.31
N GLN A 296 -8.88 6.48 -11.05
CA GLN A 296 -8.22 5.29 -10.53
C GLN A 296 -9.09 4.57 -9.50
N THR A 297 -8.83 3.28 -9.32
CA THR A 297 -9.40 2.45 -8.27
C THR A 297 -8.34 1.52 -7.70
N VAL A 298 -8.65 0.84 -6.60
CA VAL A 298 -7.75 -0.13 -5.99
C VAL A 298 -7.84 -1.45 -6.76
N GLU A 299 -6.70 -2.02 -7.10
CA GLU A 299 -6.62 -3.37 -7.66
C GLU A 299 -7.22 -4.38 -6.67
N LYS A 300 -7.96 -5.37 -7.18
CA LYS A 300 -8.67 -6.34 -6.33
C LYS A 300 -7.70 -7.05 -5.37
N GLY A 301 -7.99 -7.00 -4.08
CA GLY A 301 -7.16 -7.59 -3.02
C GLY A 301 -5.92 -6.78 -2.63
N LYS A 302 -5.85 -5.50 -3.06
CA LYS A 302 -4.79 -4.54 -2.73
C LYS A 302 -5.32 -3.37 -1.88
N ASP A 303 -6.35 -3.63 -1.08
CA ASP A 303 -6.99 -2.69 -0.16
C ASP A 303 -6.26 -2.56 1.19
N SER A 304 -5.39 -3.53 1.50
CA SER A 304 -4.43 -3.42 2.60
C SER A 304 -3.06 -4.00 2.26
N LYS A 305 -2.07 -3.63 3.08
CA LYS A 305 -0.73 -4.22 3.07
C LYS A 305 -0.28 -4.51 4.49
N LYS A 306 0.20 -5.73 4.70
CA LYS A 306 0.82 -6.17 5.95
C LYS A 306 2.33 -6.13 5.87
N TYR A 307 2.95 -5.79 6.99
CA TYR A 307 4.39 -5.64 7.14
C TYR A 307 4.85 -6.22 8.47
N LYS A 308 5.87 -7.07 8.45
CA LYS A 308 6.54 -7.51 9.69
C LYS A 308 7.72 -6.61 9.97
N VAL A 309 7.71 -5.97 11.13
CA VAL A 309 8.73 -5.02 11.55
C VAL A 309 10.06 -5.73 11.79
N THR A 310 11.11 -5.15 11.22
CA THR A 310 12.49 -5.61 11.30
C THR A 310 13.39 -4.50 11.86
N LEU A 311 14.61 -4.87 12.23
CA LEU A 311 15.60 -3.89 12.69
C LEU A 311 15.85 -2.76 11.66
N ALA A 312 15.78 -3.09 10.37
CA ALA A 312 16.05 -2.15 9.29
C ALA A 312 14.99 -1.04 9.11
N ASP A 313 13.88 -1.11 9.84
CA ASP A 313 12.80 -0.10 9.77
C ASP A 313 12.97 1.03 10.79
N PHE A 314 13.83 0.82 11.80
CA PHE A 314 14.10 1.79 12.85
C PHE A 314 15.19 2.76 12.43
N GLU A 315 14.96 4.06 12.58
CA GLU A 315 15.99 5.09 12.33
C GLU A 315 17.17 4.97 13.30
N GLU A 316 16.93 4.51 14.53
CA GLU A 316 17.91 4.50 15.63
C GLU A 316 18.25 3.08 16.13
N GLY A 317 17.60 2.04 15.64
CA GLY A 317 17.92 0.63 15.97
C GLY A 317 17.04 -0.02 17.05
N ALA A 318 17.61 -1.00 17.76
CA ALA A 318 16.94 -1.76 18.81
C ALA A 318 17.83 -1.98 20.03
N TYR A 319 17.26 -1.96 21.24
CA TYR A 319 18.00 -2.35 22.43
C TYR A 319 18.32 -3.85 22.42
N VAL A 320 19.56 -4.18 22.77
CA VAL A 320 19.95 -5.56 23.03
C VAL A 320 19.30 -6.02 24.32
N THR A 321 18.62 -7.17 24.29
CA THR A 321 17.78 -7.66 25.39
C THR A 321 18.42 -8.75 26.25
N SER A 322 19.62 -9.21 25.88
CA SER A 322 20.36 -10.22 26.63
C SER A 322 21.87 -10.03 26.50
N LEU A 323 22.61 -10.34 27.56
CA LEU A 323 24.08 -10.23 27.56
C LEU A 323 24.74 -11.04 26.44
N SER A 324 24.22 -12.24 26.14
CA SER A 324 24.73 -13.13 25.08
C SER A 324 24.67 -12.56 23.67
N LYS A 325 23.93 -11.46 23.46
CA LYS A 325 23.83 -10.77 22.18
C LYS A 325 24.77 -9.58 22.07
N VAL A 326 25.44 -9.18 23.16
CA VAL A 326 26.46 -8.12 23.11
C VAL A 326 27.74 -8.73 22.56
N ASP A 327 28.28 -8.17 21.48
CA ASP A 327 29.54 -8.67 20.93
C ASP A 327 30.76 -8.30 21.79
N GLU A 328 31.82 -9.11 21.67
CA GLU A 328 33.04 -9.00 22.49
C GLU A 328 33.71 -7.62 22.34
N ASP A 329 33.82 -7.12 21.10
CA ASP A 329 34.43 -5.83 20.79
C ASP A 329 33.67 -4.67 21.48
N THR A 330 32.33 -4.71 21.41
CA THR A 330 31.45 -3.73 22.05
C THR A 330 31.56 -3.81 23.58
N GLN A 331 31.59 -5.01 24.15
CA GLN A 331 31.74 -5.21 25.59
C GLN A 331 33.11 -4.73 26.10
N GLU A 332 34.19 -5.00 25.37
CA GLU A 332 35.54 -4.52 25.70
C GLU A 332 35.58 -2.98 25.66
N ALA A 333 34.99 -2.38 24.62
CA ALA A 333 34.90 -0.93 24.50
C ALA A 333 34.10 -0.30 25.65
N ILE A 334 33.00 -0.91 26.09
CA ILE A 334 32.23 -0.47 27.26
C ILE A 334 33.08 -0.57 28.52
N SER A 335 33.72 -1.73 28.75
CA SER A 335 34.51 -2.01 29.96
C SER A 335 35.61 -0.96 30.16
N LYS A 336 36.38 -0.66 29.10
CA LYS A 336 37.42 0.37 29.12
C LYS A 336 36.87 1.75 29.47
N ASN A 337 35.77 2.14 28.82
CA ASN A 337 35.12 3.42 29.06
C ASN A 337 34.60 3.57 30.50
N VAL A 338 34.11 2.48 31.08
CA VAL A 338 33.59 2.45 32.45
C VAL A 338 34.72 2.48 33.46
N GLU A 339 35.83 1.78 33.21
CA GLU A 339 37.03 1.82 34.06
C GLU A 339 37.60 3.24 34.16
N ASP A 340 37.72 3.94 33.03
CA ASP A 340 38.14 5.34 33.00
C ASP A 340 37.19 6.24 33.81
N ALA A 341 35.87 6.00 33.70
CA ALA A 341 34.87 6.73 34.46
C ALA A 341 34.94 6.44 35.97
N ALA A 342 35.22 5.21 36.37
CA ALA A 342 35.43 4.82 37.77
C ALA A 342 36.66 5.53 38.36
N LYS A 343 37.79 5.55 37.63
CA LYS A 343 39.01 6.26 38.04
C LYS A 343 38.75 7.76 38.21
N ALA A 344 38.04 8.37 37.26
CA ALA A 344 37.67 9.78 37.35
C ALA A 344 36.76 10.06 38.56
N TYR A 345 35.79 9.19 38.84
CA TYR A 345 34.91 9.28 40.01
C TYR A 345 35.68 9.21 41.34
N ALA A 346 36.68 8.34 41.42
CA ALA A 346 37.55 8.21 42.58
C ALA A 346 38.43 9.44 42.80
N ALA A 347 39.04 9.95 41.72
CA ALA A 347 39.87 11.15 41.73
C ALA A 347 39.09 12.40 42.17
N ASP A 348 37.85 12.58 41.66
CA ASP A 348 36.94 13.68 42.03
C ASP A 348 36.63 13.72 43.54
N ARG A 349 36.72 12.57 44.22
CA ARG A 349 36.48 12.42 45.67
C ARG A 349 37.76 12.35 46.50
N ASN A 350 38.92 12.58 45.89
CA ASN A 350 40.24 12.53 46.52
C ASN A 350 40.54 11.19 47.22
N TYR A 351 40.03 10.08 46.68
CA TYR A 351 40.46 8.77 47.17
C TYR A 351 41.92 8.52 46.78
N LYS A 352 42.68 7.93 47.70
CA LYS A 352 44.11 7.62 47.49
C LYS A 352 44.31 6.36 46.65
N ASP A 353 43.44 5.39 46.84
CA ASP A 353 43.48 4.11 46.14
C ASP A 353 42.62 4.14 44.88
N LEU A 354 43.05 3.39 43.87
CA LEU A 354 42.27 3.21 42.65
C LEU A 354 41.07 2.29 42.93
N PRO A 355 39.92 2.54 42.29
CA PRO A 355 38.78 1.66 42.42
C PRO A 355 39.10 0.29 41.81
N LYS A 356 38.68 -0.78 42.50
CA LYS A 356 38.84 -2.17 42.06
C LYS A 356 37.55 -2.64 41.40
N PHE A 357 37.65 -3.24 40.22
CA PHE A 357 36.50 -3.86 39.56
C PHE A 357 36.05 -5.10 40.33
N GLU A 358 34.76 -5.18 40.65
CA GLU A 358 34.16 -6.26 41.44
C GLU A 358 33.21 -7.17 40.64
N GLY A 359 32.90 -6.79 39.41
CA GLY A 359 32.06 -7.57 38.51
C GLY A 359 30.97 -6.73 37.84
N MET A 360 30.21 -7.37 36.99
CA MET A 360 29.16 -6.78 36.17
C MET A 360 27.87 -7.60 36.22
N ALA A 361 26.77 -6.92 35.91
CA ALA A 361 25.48 -7.52 35.71
C ALA A 361 24.84 -6.95 34.43
N PHE A 362 24.04 -7.75 33.76
CA PHE A 362 23.10 -7.32 32.73
C PHE A 362 21.69 -7.35 33.30
N ALA A 363 21.03 -6.20 33.33
CA ALA A 363 19.66 -6.07 33.81
C ALA A 363 18.71 -6.14 32.61
N ALA A 364 18.05 -7.29 32.40
CA ALA A 364 17.01 -7.47 31.39
C ALA A 364 15.64 -7.13 31.98
N ILE A 365 14.75 -6.51 31.20
CA ILE A 365 13.38 -6.23 31.63
C ILE A 365 12.60 -7.55 31.71
N LYS A 366 11.87 -7.75 32.80
CA LYS A 366 11.02 -8.94 32.99
C LYS A 366 9.88 -8.99 31.98
N ASP A 367 9.51 -10.21 31.59
CA ASP A 367 8.33 -10.43 30.74
C ASP A 367 7.06 -9.87 31.40
N GLY A 368 6.23 -9.21 30.61
CA GLY A 368 4.99 -8.57 31.08
C GLY A 368 5.19 -7.21 31.77
N VAL A 369 6.43 -6.77 32.00
CA VAL A 369 6.71 -5.40 32.45
C VAL A 369 6.68 -4.47 31.24
N ASP A 370 5.82 -3.45 31.31
CA ASP A 370 5.73 -2.44 30.26
C ASP A 370 7.04 -1.63 30.19
N TRP A 371 7.62 -1.60 28.98
CA TRP A 371 8.80 -0.83 28.61
C TRP A 371 8.50 0.68 28.60
N GLY A 372 7.22 1.07 28.55
CA GLY A 372 6.73 2.44 28.33
C GLY A 372 6.90 3.43 29.49
N GLY A 373 7.35 4.65 29.14
CA GLY A 373 7.38 5.87 29.98
C GLY A 373 8.45 6.89 29.54
N THR A 374 8.39 8.13 30.05
CA THR A 374 9.47 9.16 29.95
C THR A 374 10.73 8.82 30.75
N PHE A 375 10.86 7.58 31.24
CA PHE A 375 11.83 7.19 32.24
C PHE A 375 12.85 6.22 31.64
N ASP A 376 14.08 6.72 31.45
CA ASP A 376 15.31 5.97 31.15
C ASP A 376 15.55 4.70 31.99
N SER A 377 14.81 4.53 33.09
CA SER A 377 15.05 3.51 34.10
C SER A 377 14.40 2.15 33.82
N LYS A 378 13.81 1.93 32.63
CA LYS A 378 13.18 0.66 32.21
C LYS A 378 13.73 0.17 30.86
N ILE A 379 15.03 0.29 30.67
CA ILE A 379 15.73 -0.18 29.47
C ILE A 379 16.75 -1.24 29.90
N PRO A 380 16.94 -2.32 29.10
CA PRO A 380 18.01 -3.26 29.36
C PRO A 380 19.36 -2.56 29.45
N GLN A 381 20.14 -2.87 30.48
CA GLN A 381 21.38 -2.14 30.73
C GLN A 381 22.48 -3.02 31.31
N MET A 382 23.72 -2.69 30.95
CA MET A 382 24.90 -3.16 31.64
C MET A 382 25.13 -2.35 32.91
N VAL A 383 25.52 -3.05 33.97
CA VAL A 383 25.79 -2.52 35.29
C VAL A 383 27.17 -2.99 35.70
N TYR A 384 28.04 -2.07 36.11
CA TYR A 384 29.39 -2.38 36.58
C TYR A 384 29.53 -1.99 38.04
N VAL A 385 30.19 -2.85 38.81
CA VAL A 385 30.41 -2.66 40.23
C VAL A 385 31.90 -2.49 40.48
N TYR A 386 32.23 -1.45 41.23
CA TYR A 386 33.59 -1.20 41.72
C TYR A 386 33.57 -1.06 43.23
N SER A 387 34.66 -1.46 43.87
CA SER A 387 34.93 -1.17 45.28
C SER A 387 36.01 -0.12 45.42
N ILE A 388 36.00 0.58 46.54
CA ILE A 388 37.07 1.48 46.95
C ILE A 388 37.27 1.39 48.45
N THR A 389 38.52 1.20 48.86
CA THR A 389 38.87 1.14 50.28
C THR A 389 39.44 2.49 50.69
N ASN A 390 38.86 3.10 51.73
CA ASN A 390 39.42 4.29 52.35
C ASN A 390 40.03 3.92 53.69
N THR A 391 41.34 4.15 53.83
CA THR A 391 42.05 4.01 55.10
C THR A 391 42.27 5.38 55.74
N SER A 392 41.61 5.59 56.87
CA SER A 392 41.70 6.83 57.67
C SER A 392 41.95 6.48 59.14
N TYR A 393 42.95 7.11 59.76
CA TYR A 393 43.30 6.92 61.18
C TYR A 393 43.43 5.45 61.61
N GLY A 394 44.03 4.61 60.77
CA GLY A 394 44.26 3.18 61.06
C GLY A 394 43.02 2.27 60.91
N LYS A 395 41.89 2.81 60.45
CA LYS A 395 40.68 2.03 60.11
C LYS A 395 40.48 2.04 58.60
N SER A 396 40.28 0.87 58.02
CA SER A 396 39.93 0.70 56.61
C SER A 396 38.44 0.41 56.48
N LYS A 397 37.77 1.12 55.58
CA LYS A 397 36.38 0.82 55.18
C LYS A 397 36.32 0.67 53.67
N THR A 398 35.83 -0.47 53.21
CA THR A 398 35.51 -0.69 51.80
C THR A 398 34.07 -0.27 51.55
N SER A 399 33.86 0.59 50.56
CA SER A 399 32.56 0.92 50.01
C SER A 399 32.49 0.46 48.56
N TYR A 400 31.27 0.34 48.04
CA TYR A 400 31.03 -0.02 46.65
C TYR A 400 30.37 1.13 45.93
N PHE A 401 30.52 1.18 44.62
CA PHE A 401 29.70 2.03 43.78
C PHE A 401 29.32 1.32 42.50
N VAL A 402 28.09 1.57 42.10
CA VAL A 402 27.48 1.00 40.91
C VAL A 402 27.47 2.06 39.82
N ILE A 403 27.97 1.69 38.64
CA ILE A 403 27.89 2.47 37.40
C ILE A 403 26.81 1.83 36.53
N SER A 404 25.77 2.60 36.21
CA SER A 404 24.59 2.12 35.46
C SER A 404 24.18 3.10 34.34
N LYS A 405 23.03 2.85 33.70
CA LYS A 405 22.54 3.55 32.49
C LYS A 405 23.42 3.36 31.25
N ILE A 406 23.87 2.13 31.03
CA ILE A 406 24.67 1.73 29.88
C ILE A 406 23.81 0.80 29.01
N ALA A 407 23.28 1.31 27.90
CA ALA A 407 22.45 0.52 27.00
C ALA A 407 23.24 0.18 25.73
N VAL A 408 23.10 -1.07 25.26
CA VAL A 408 23.66 -1.51 23.98
C VAL A 408 22.55 -1.47 22.93
N ILE A 409 22.85 -0.88 21.78
CA ILE A 409 21.93 -0.68 20.67
C ILE A 409 22.49 -1.40 19.45
N GLU A 410 21.67 -2.25 18.86
CA GLU A 410 21.91 -2.90 17.58
C GLU A 410 21.30 -2.04 16.46
N GLN A 411 22.05 -1.82 15.37
CA GLN A 411 21.63 -0.99 14.22
C GLN A 411 22.09 -1.62 12.89
N VAL A 412 21.43 -1.26 11.78
CA VAL A 412 21.88 -1.65 10.43
C VAL A 412 22.72 -0.54 9.81
N GLU A 413 23.91 -0.87 9.31
CA GLU A 413 24.74 0.07 8.56
C GLU A 413 23.96 0.59 7.32
N ASN A 414 23.95 1.92 7.12
CA ASN A 414 23.19 2.69 6.10
C ASN A 414 21.86 3.36 6.49
N HIS A 415 21.52 3.53 7.77
CA HIS A 415 20.41 4.43 8.18
C HIS A 415 20.67 5.94 7.87
N GLY A 416 21.81 6.28 7.25
CA GLY A 416 22.14 7.61 6.74
C GLY A 416 21.38 7.99 5.47
N LYS A 417 20.27 8.72 5.64
CA LYS A 417 19.57 9.66 4.72
C LYS A 417 19.19 9.27 3.27
N ALA A 418 19.61 8.15 2.66
CA ALA A 418 19.34 8.00 1.22
C ALA A 418 19.02 6.62 0.63
N ASN A 419 19.13 5.48 1.31
CA ASN A 419 18.79 4.20 0.67
C ASN A 419 18.37 3.14 1.68
N VAL A 420 17.06 2.95 1.84
CA VAL A 420 16.50 1.87 2.66
C VAL A 420 15.83 0.85 1.72
N HIS A 421 16.07 -0.45 1.96
CA HIS A 421 15.33 -1.59 1.41
C HIS A 421 15.76 -2.27 0.09
N LYS A 422 17.02 -2.20 -0.37
CA LYS A 422 17.50 -3.18 -1.37
C LYS A 422 18.51 -4.20 -0.86
N LYS A 423 19.33 -3.85 0.13
CA LYS A 423 20.18 -4.77 0.90
C LYS A 423 20.44 -4.12 2.27
N PRO A 424 19.99 -4.68 3.40
CA PRO A 424 20.43 -4.17 4.70
C PRO A 424 21.96 -4.28 4.76
N GLY A 425 22.62 -3.21 5.24
CA GLY A 425 24.07 -3.24 5.47
C GLY A 425 24.45 -4.20 6.59
N LYS A 426 25.72 -4.21 6.98
CA LYS A 426 26.18 -5.02 8.12
C LYS A 426 25.48 -4.53 9.40
N THR A 427 25.11 -5.43 10.28
CA THR A 427 24.67 -5.05 11.63
C THR A 427 25.87 -4.55 12.44
N ILE A 428 25.69 -3.44 13.13
CA ILE A 428 26.68 -2.87 14.06
C ILE A 428 26.05 -2.71 15.44
N GLN A 429 26.87 -2.80 16.48
CA GLN A 429 26.48 -2.47 17.84
C GLN A 429 27.18 -1.19 18.27
N THR A 430 26.43 -0.36 18.99
CA THR A 430 26.94 0.82 19.67
C THR A 430 26.37 0.82 21.08
N PHE A 431 26.84 1.71 21.93
CA PHE A 431 26.25 1.89 23.25
C PHE A 431 26.06 3.36 23.55
N GLU A 432 24.91 3.67 24.10
CA GLU A 432 24.62 5.01 24.59
C GLU A 432 24.93 5.09 26.07
N LYS A 433 25.70 6.12 26.42
CA LYS A 433 25.74 6.67 27.78
C LYS A 433 24.56 7.63 27.81
N ASN A 434 23.48 7.28 28.50
CA ASN A 434 22.25 8.08 28.46
C ASN A 434 22.58 9.56 28.75
N ALA A 435 21.95 10.50 28.03
CA ALA A 435 22.48 11.79 27.55
C ALA A 435 23.12 12.79 28.55
N LYS A 436 23.29 12.46 29.85
CA LYS A 436 24.04 13.24 30.84
C LYS A 436 24.72 12.34 31.90
N LYS A 437 25.89 11.78 31.55
CA LYS A 437 26.83 11.04 32.43
C LYS A 437 26.28 9.71 32.97
N TYR A 438 27.18 8.74 33.17
CA TYR A 438 26.87 7.52 33.90
C TYR A 438 26.18 7.84 35.24
N ASP A 439 25.27 6.97 35.68
CA ASP A 439 24.68 7.08 37.01
C ASP A 439 25.56 6.34 38.01
N PHE A 440 26.11 7.07 38.99
CA PHE A 440 26.97 6.55 40.05
C PHE A 440 26.21 6.47 41.36
N LYS A 441 26.01 5.26 41.88
CA LYS A 441 25.34 5.03 43.17
C LYS A 441 26.30 4.40 44.16
N SER A 442 26.60 5.10 45.24
CA SER A 442 27.46 4.60 46.31
C SER A 442 26.67 3.71 47.28
N MET A 443 27.32 2.63 47.72
CA MET A 443 26.83 1.65 48.70
C MET A 443 27.84 1.56 49.82
N SER A 444 27.38 1.51 51.07
CA SER A 444 28.29 1.63 52.20
C SER A 444 29.02 0.32 52.53
N ASP A 445 28.46 -0.82 52.11
CA ASP A 445 28.99 -2.18 52.26
C ASP A 445 28.34 -3.17 51.26
N GLU A 446 28.65 -4.46 51.41
CA GLU A 446 28.14 -5.56 50.56
C GLU A 446 26.62 -5.77 50.71
N ASN A 447 26.05 -5.51 51.90
CA ASN A 447 24.62 -5.66 52.13
C ASN A 447 23.83 -4.56 51.42
N ASP A 448 24.32 -3.32 51.45
CA ASP A 448 23.75 -2.23 50.66
C ASP A 448 23.80 -2.52 49.16
N LEU A 449 24.92 -3.09 48.69
CA LEU A 449 25.06 -3.51 47.30
C LEU A 449 24.07 -4.62 46.94
N LYS A 450 23.92 -5.65 47.80
CA LYS A 450 22.90 -6.69 47.61
C LYS A 450 21.49 -6.09 47.54
N ASN A 451 21.17 -5.19 48.47
CA ASN A 451 19.88 -4.52 48.53
C ASN A 451 19.58 -3.70 47.27
N TYR A 452 20.60 -3.11 46.63
CA TYR A 452 20.44 -2.39 45.36
C TYR A 452 19.88 -3.29 44.26
N PHE A 453 20.40 -4.51 44.10
CA PHE A 453 19.92 -5.46 43.11
C PHE A 453 18.54 -6.02 43.48
N THR A 454 18.32 -6.33 44.76
CA THR A 454 17.03 -6.86 45.25
C THR A 454 15.87 -5.87 45.08
N ARG A 455 16.09 -4.57 45.32
CA ARG A 455 15.04 -3.54 45.20
C ARG A 455 14.44 -3.41 43.81
N ASN A 456 15.17 -3.86 42.80
CA ASN A 456 14.78 -3.71 41.40
C ASN A 456 14.30 -5.05 40.80
N ILE A 457 14.16 -6.10 41.62
CA ILE A 457 13.80 -7.44 41.15
C ILE A 457 12.40 -7.49 40.54
N ASP A 458 11.48 -6.61 40.91
CA ASP A 458 10.15 -6.57 40.29
C ASP A 458 10.18 -6.06 38.85
N THR A 459 11.25 -5.35 38.47
CA THR A 459 11.43 -4.78 37.12
C THR A 459 12.40 -5.62 36.29
N TYR A 460 13.49 -6.08 36.91
CA TYR A 460 14.61 -6.67 36.19
C TYR A 460 14.87 -8.12 36.58
N THR A 461 15.27 -8.90 35.58
CA THR A 461 16.04 -10.13 35.74
C THR A 461 17.51 -9.78 35.54
N TYR A 462 18.36 -10.21 36.47
CA TYR A 462 19.80 -9.94 36.41
C TYR A 462 20.56 -11.18 35.96
N THR A 463 21.40 -11.03 34.93
CA THR A 463 22.46 -11.97 34.60
C THR A 463 23.77 -11.41 35.13
N MET A 464 24.35 -12.02 36.16
CA MET A 464 25.56 -11.54 36.82
C MET A 464 26.75 -12.46 36.53
N ASP A 465 27.95 -11.91 36.48
CA ASP A 465 29.17 -12.73 36.51
C ASP A 465 29.38 -13.41 37.87
N ASP A 466 30.20 -14.47 37.88
CA ASP A 466 30.42 -15.29 39.07
C ASP A 466 31.13 -14.51 40.19
N GLN A 467 31.96 -13.53 39.84
CA GLN A 467 32.65 -12.68 40.80
C GLN A 467 31.64 -11.86 41.62
N LEU A 468 30.72 -11.17 40.93
CA LEU A 468 29.68 -10.37 41.57
C LEU A 468 28.68 -11.24 42.34
N LYS A 469 28.30 -12.39 41.78
CA LYS A 469 27.42 -13.36 42.48
C LYS A 469 28.03 -13.81 43.80
N SER A 470 29.31 -14.17 43.80
CA SER A 470 30.04 -14.57 45.00
C SER A 470 30.14 -13.43 46.01
N LEU A 471 30.39 -12.19 45.56
CA LEU A 471 30.54 -11.04 46.43
C LEU A 471 29.28 -10.76 47.27
N ILE A 472 28.10 -10.79 46.65
CA ILE A 472 26.84 -10.43 47.34
C ILE A 472 26.01 -11.66 47.78
N ASN A 473 26.59 -12.86 47.68
CA ASN A 473 25.90 -14.13 47.90
C ASN A 473 24.55 -14.16 47.14
N TRP A 474 24.60 -13.92 45.83
CA TRP A 474 23.42 -13.88 44.96
C TRP A 474 22.99 -15.30 44.58
N THR A 475 21.69 -15.57 44.66
CA THR A 475 21.06 -16.78 44.14
C THR A 475 20.04 -16.35 43.08
N GLU A 476 20.12 -16.94 41.90
CA GLU A 476 19.23 -16.62 40.77
C GLU A 476 17.75 -16.94 41.03
#